data_AF-A0A1B6BEW0-F1
#
_entry.id   AF-A0A1B6BEW0-F1
#
_cell.length_a   1.000
_cell.length_b   1.000
_cell.length_c   1.000
_cell.angle_alpha   90.00
_cell.angle_beta   90.00
_cell.angle_gamma   90.00
#
_symmetry.space_group_name_H-M   'P 1'
#
loop_
_entity.id
_entity.type
_entity.pdbx_description
1 polymer ?
#
loop_
_entity_poly.entity_id
_entity_poly.type
_entity_poly.pdbx_seq_one_letter_code
_entity_poly.pdbx_strand_id
1 'polypeptide(L)'
;MKKVVVIVLFAVIGFFIYSIVFQTREQPPVISYTFDFEEMDKDFWLVGQWENYKRSYDLISLKDGILKMTSDVPEARPYVLSRPIEIRSGDVITLKRKVKITHGDRLFAGGLAIYQTNSIELVPERADGSWFTSMGDGIALVEYSYDLSPLQKRPGKDVVRFLAADWDYNENFKLIPPFYDEWVEESLSYDTRSNQITYKINNTEYKLNSYPIDQNNIRFLMHAYGEGAGNSIEVDWVEITVINKKNRMQ
;
A
#
# COMPACT_ATOMS: atom_id res chain seq x y z
N MET A 1 55.38 -6.26 37.89
CA MET A 1 54.22 -7.12 37.54
C MET A 1 52.86 -6.45 37.77
N LYS A 2 52.54 -5.91 38.96
CA LYS A 2 51.20 -5.31 39.24
C LYS A 2 50.77 -4.17 38.29
N LYS A 3 51.69 -3.30 37.85
CA LYS A 3 51.36 -2.16 36.96
C LYS A 3 50.95 -2.57 35.53
N VAL A 4 51.52 -3.66 35.02
CA VAL A 4 51.22 -4.15 33.65
C VAL A 4 49.83 -4.77 33.59
N VAL A 5 49.42 -5.49 34.65
CA VAL A 5 48.08 -6.09 34.75
C VAL A 5 46.99 -5.03 34.77
N VAL A 6 47.20 -3.91 35.46
CA VAL A 6 46.23 -2.80 35.53
C VAL A 6 46.04 -2.15 34.16
N ILE A 7 47.12 -1.91 33.41
CA ILE A 7 47.06 -1.30 32.07
C ILE A 7 46.31 -2.21 31.08
N VAL A 8 46.58 -3.52 31.12
CA VAL A 8 45.88 -4.50 30.27
C VAL A 8 44.39 -4.54 30.63
N LEU A 9 44.03 -4.48 31.92
CA LEU A 9 42.63 -4.47 32.35
C LEU A 9 41.88 -3.24 31.82
N PHE A 10 42.49 -2.06 31.88
CA PHE A 10 41.89 -0.83 31.32
C PHE A 10 41.78 -0.87 29.79
N ALA A 11 42.74 -1.47 29.09
CA ALA A 11 42.66 -1.65 27.65
C ALA A 11 41.53 -2.61 27.24
N VAL A 12 41.33 -3.71 27.99
CA VAL A 12 40.23 -4.66 27.75
C VAL A 12 38.88 -4.02 28.06
N ILE A 13 38.74 -3.31 29.17
CA ILE A 13 37.49 -2.60 29.51
C ILE A 13 37.19 -1.51 28.48
N GLY A 14 38.21 -0.75 28.05
CA GLY A 14 38.08 0.24 26.99
C GLY A 14 37.65 -0.37 25.67
N PHE A 15 38.19 -1.53 25.31
CA PHE A 15 37.78 -2.28 24.12
C PHE A 15 36.33 -2.78 24.25
N PHE A 16 35.92 -3.31 25.39
CA PHE A 16 34.52 -3.74 25.62
C PHE A 16 33.53 -2.57 25.54
N ILE A 17 33.85 -1.43 26.16
CA ILE A 17 33.02 -0.22 26.06
C ILE A 17 32.97 0.28 24.61
N TYR A 18 34.11 0.31 23.91
CA TYR A 18 34.17 0.67 22.50
C TYR A 18 33.32 -0.28 21.64
N SER A 19 33.43 -1.59 21.84
CA SER A 19 32.64 -2.60 21.10
C SER A 19 31.14 -2.54 21.40
N ILE A 20 30.73 -2.17 22.61
CA ILE A 20 29.30 -1.96 22.94
C ILE A 20 28.78 -0.67 22.31
N VAL A 21 29.57 0.41 22.35
CA VAL A 21 29.18 1.72 21.79
C VAL A 21 29.21 1.72 20.26
N PHE A 22 30.11 0.95 19.65
CA PHE A 22 30.29 0.81 18.20
C PHE A 22 29.80 -0.53 17.65
N GLN A 23 28.92 -1.24 18.36
CA GLN A 23 28.05 -2.19 17.67
C GLN A 23 27.29 -1.39 16.61
N THR A 24 27.75 -1.52 15.36
CA THR A 24 27.04 -1.08 14.18
C THR A 24 25.62 -1.60 14.35
N ARG A 25 24.68 -0.69 14.62
CA ARG A 25 23.25 -0.98 14.52
C ARG A 25 23.06 -1.46 13.08
N GLU A 26 23.12 -2.77 12.87
CA GLU A 26 22.72 -3.36 11.61
C GLU A 26 21.33 -2.79 11.35
N GLN A 27 21.22 -1.95 10.32
CA GLN A 27 19.92 -1.47 9.93
C GLN A 27 19.10 -2.72 9.62
N PRO A 28 17.88 -2.83 10.17
CA PRO A 28 17.06 -3.99 9.91
C PRO A 28 16.95 -4.19 8.40
N PRO A 29 16.93 -5.43 7.90
CA PRO A 29 16.85 -5.69 6.47
C PRO A 29 15.63 -4.93 5.92
N VAL A 30 15.91 -4.00 5.00
CA VAL A 30 14.89 -3.25 4.27
C VAL A 30 14.78 -3.91 2.91
N ILE A 31 13.62 -4.51 2.64
CA ILE A 31 13.26 -4.90 1.28
C ILE A 31 12.61 -3.68 0.65
N SER A 32 13.11 -3.22 -0.49
CA SER A 32 12.57 -2.07 -1.21
C SER A 32 12.31 -2.41 -2.68
N TYR A 33 11.18 -1.94 -3.19
CA TYR A 33 10.81 -1.99 -4.61
C TYR A 33 10.50 -0.57 -5.07
N THR A 34 11.00 -0.17 -6.23
CA THR A 34 10.79 1.17 -6.80
C THR A 34 10.38 1.04 -8.25
N PHE A 35 9.37 1.81 -8.65
CA PHE A 35 8.81 1.81 -10.00
C PHE A 35 8.63 3.26 -10.46
N ASP A 36 9.20 3.56 -11.62
CA ASP A 36 9.12 4.85 -12.34
C ASP A 36 8.25 4.76 -13.61
N PHE A 37 7.65 3.59 -13.86
CA PHE A 37 6.72 3.33 -14.96
C PHE A 37 7.18 3.74 -16.37
N GLU A 38 8.49 3.78 -16.62
CA GLU A 38 9.04 3.81 -17.98
C GLU A 38 8.61 2.54 -18.75
N GLU A 39 8.62 1.40 -18.03
CA GLU A 39 8.03 0.13 -18.47
C GLU A 39 7.26 -0.51 -17.31
N MET A 40 6.29 -1.37 -17.66
CA MET A 40 5.58 -2.16 -16.65
C MET A 40 6.41 -3.39 -16.29
N ASP A 41 6.89 -3.48 -15.04
CA ASP A 41 7.44 -4.71 -14.49
C ASP A 41 6.32 -5.75 -14.36
N LYS A 42 6.26 -6.70 -15.31
CA LYS A 42 5.20 -7.72 -15.39
C LYS A 42 5.39 -8.87 -14.41
N ASP A 43 6.56 -8.99 -13.79
CA ASP A 43 6.82 -9.98 -12.75
C ASP A 43 6.35 -9.45 -11.39
N PHE A 44 6.36 -8.12 -11.22
CA PHE A 44 5.83 -7.49 -10.03
C PHE A 44 4.35 -7.10 -10.16
N TRP A 45 3.93 -6.56 -11.30
CA TRP A 45 2.58 -6.01 -11.46
C TRP A 45 1.74 -6.81 -12.45
N LEU A 46 0.56 -7.22 -11.98
CA LEU A 46 -0.53 -7.66 -12.83
C LEU A 46 -1.37 -6.45 -13.23
N VAL A 47 -1.57 -6.26 -14.53
CA VAL A 47 -2.69 -5.45 -15.03
C VAL A 47 -3.83 -6.38 -15.38
N GLY A 48 -5.01 -6.12 -14.84
CA GLY A 48 -6.20 -6.88 -15.18
C GLY A 48 -7.45 -6.03 -15.37
N GLN A 49 -8.51 -6.69 -15.83
CA GLN A 49 -9.83 -6.12 -16.04
C GLN A 49 -10.81 -6.56 -14.94
N TRP A 50 -11.59 -5.62 -14.39
CA TRP A 50 -12.51 -5.87 -13.27
C TRP A 50 -13.54 -6.96 -13.46
N GLU A 51 -14.12 -7.09 -14.65
CA GLU A 51 -15.27 -7.99 -14.82
C GLU A 51 -14.89 -9.47 -14.97
N ASN A 52 -13.67 -9.75 -15.44
CA ASN A 52 -13.27 -11.09 -15.86
C ASN A 52 -11.90 -11.54 -15.36
N TYR A 53 -11.17 -10.69 -14.64
CA TYR A 53 -9.84 -10.97 -14.05
C TYR A 53 -8.77 -11.39 -15.07
N LYS A 54 -9.00 -11.13 -16.36
CA LYS A 54 -8.02 -11.42 -17.40
C LYS A 54 -6.90 -10.41 -17.36
N ARG A 55 -5.70 -10.87 -17.71
CA ARG A 55 -4.53 -10.03 -17.96
C ARG A 55 -4.82 -9.10 -19.12
N SER A 56 -4.68 -7.79 -18.91
CA SER A 56 -5.07 -6.78 -19.90
C SER A 56 -4.16 -5.55 -19.82
N TYR A 57 -2.87 -5.73 -20.09
CA TYR A 57 -1.86 -4.64 -20.04
C TYR A 57 -2.11 -3.52 -21.06
N ASP A 58 -2.94 -3.77 -22.08
CA ASP A 58 -3.41 -2.81 -23.06
C ASP A 58 -4.43 -1.81 -22.52
N LEU A 59 -4.99 -2.05 -21.32
CA LEU A 59 -5.95 -1.15 -20.67
C LEU A 59 -5.30 -0.03 -19.84
N ILE A 60 -3.98 -0.04 -19.74
CA ILE A 60 -3.20 1.04 -19.14
C ILE A 60 -2.38 1.73 -20.22
N SER A 61 -1.99 2.98 -19.94
CA SER A 61 -1.00 3.71 -20.75
C SER A 61 0.21 4.02 -19.89
N LEU A 62 1.41 3.85 -20.46
CA LEU A 62 2.66 4.33 -19.90
C LEU A 62 3.19 5.42 -20.82
N LYS A 63 3.36 6.64 -20.30
CA LYS A 63 3.89 7.76 -21.08
C LYS A 63 4.68 8.69 -20.18
N ASP A 64 5.92 9.00 -20.58
CA ASP A 64 6.79 9.93 -19.87
C ASP A 64 6.95 9.54 -18.37
N GLY A 65 7.14 8.24 -18.09
CA GLY A 65 7.21 7.70 -16.72
C GLY A 65 5.89 7.68 -15.94
N ILE A 66 4.74 7.94 -16.57
CA ILE A 66 3.44 7.97 -15.88
C ILE A 66 2.61 6.76 -16.26
N LEU A 67 2.23 5.98 -15.25
CA LEU A 67 1.18 4.96 -15.35
C LEU A 67 -0.19 5.64 -15.30
N LYS A 68 -1.00 5.45 -16.34
CA LYS A 68 -2.38 5.93 -16.41
C LYS A 68 -3.37 4.78 -16.50
N MET A 69 -4.33 4.78 -15.57
CA MET A 69 -5.50 3.91 -15.54
C MET A 69 -6.74 4.76 -15.79
N THR A 70 -7.52 4.46 -16.84
CA THR A 70 -8.76 5.17 -17.18
C THR A 70 -9.96 4.25 -17.04
N SER A 71 -11.10 4.78 -16.60
CA SER A 71 -12.36 4.02 -16.52
C SER A 71 -13.45 4.55 -17.46
N ASP A 72 -13.05 5.16 -18.57
CA ASP A 72 -13.96 5.80 -19.55
C ASP A 72 -14.85 4.79 -20.28
N VAL A 73 -14.38 3.54 -20.40
CA VAL A 73 -15.11 2.43 -20.99
C VAL A 73 -15.56 1.50 -19.84
N PRO A 74 -16.87 1.37 -19.56
CA PRO A 74 -17.39 0.59 -18.44
C PRO A 74 -16.88 -0.85 -18.40
N GLU A 75 -16.67 -1.45 -19.56
CA GLU A 75 -16.17 -2.82 -19.68
C GLU A 75 -14.68 -2.91 -19.36
N ALA A 76 -13.88 -1.86 -19.60
CA ALA A 76 -12.42 -1.92 -19.48
C ALA A 76 -11.90 -1.88 -18.03
N ARG A 77 -12.42 -0.97 -17.20
CA ARG A 77 -12.10 -0.78 -15.75
C ARG A 77 -10.83 -1.51 -15.27
N PRO A 78 -9.64 -0.96 -15.57
CA PRO A 78 -8.38 -1.60 -15.27
C PRO A 78 -8.04 -1.51 -13.79
N TYR A 79 -7.29 -2.52 -13.34
CA TYR A 79 -6.62 -2.50 -12.05
C TYR A 79 -5.17 -2.94 -12.19
N VAL A 80 -4.35 -2.50 -11.24
CA VAL A 80 -2.96 -2.89 -11.08
C VAL A 80 -2.79 -3.53 -9.73
N LEU A 81 -2.32 -4.77 -9.70
CA LEU A 81 -2.18 -5.59 -8.51
C LEU A 81 -0.75 -6.08 -8.38
N SER A 82 -0.13 -5.83 -7.23
CA SER A 82 1.22 -6.31 -6.97
C SER A 82 1.27 -7.82 -6.87
N ARG A 83 2.45 -8.40 -7.06
CA ARG A 83 2.75 -9.74 -6.61
C ARG A 83 2.59 -9.82 -5.09
N PRO A 84 2.39 -11.03 -4.54
CA PRO A 84 2.48 -11.26 -3.11
C PRO A 84 3.86 -10.86 -2.57
N ILE A 85 3.85 -10.11 -1.47
CA ILE A 85 5.04 -9.68 -0.73
C ILE A 85 5.01 -10.38 0.62
N GLU A 86 5.99 -11.26 0.87
CA GLU A 86 6.12 -11.95 2.15
C GLU A 86 6.32 -10.91 3.27
N ILE A 87 5.59 -11.10 4.36
CA ILE A 87 5.71 -10.30 5.57
C ILE A 87 5.78 -11.22 6.79
N ARG A 88 6.40 -10.72 7.86
CA ARG A 88 6.56 -11.41 9.13
C ARG A 88 6.03 -10.55 10.27
N SER A 89 5.70 -11.21 11.37
CA SER A 89 5.45 -10.52 12.64
C SER A 89 6.65 -9.64 12.99
N GLY A 90 6.41 -8.33 13.14
CA GLY A 90 7.48 -7.35 13.38
C GLY A 90 7.68 -6.37 12.24
N ASP A 91 7.19 -6.71 11.05
CA ASP A 91 7.38 -5.90 9.86
C ASP A 91 6.41 -4.72 9.82
N VAL A 92 6.88 -3.63 9.22
CA VAL A 92 6.05 -2.53 8.76
C VAL A 92 6.19 -2.46 7.26
N ILE A 93 5.09 -2.69 6.55
CA ILE A 93 5.02 -2.55 5.11
C ILE A 93 4.43 -1.19 4.75
N THR A 94 5.04 -0.48 3.81
CA THR A 94 4.60 0.84 3.36
C THR A 94 4.65 0.91 1.84
N LEU A 95 3.54 1.29 1.21
CA LEU A 95 3.53 1.79 -0.16
C LEU A 95 3.48 3.31 -0.10
N LYS A 96 4.43 3.98 -0.73
CA LYS A 96 4.45 5.42 -0.99
C LYS A 96 4.33 5.63 -2.49
N ARG A 97 3.56 6.62 -2.92
CA ARG A 97 3.44 6.98 -4.34
C ARG A 97 3.14 8.45 -4.55
N LYS A 98 3.46 8.94 -5.75
CA LYS A 98 2.97 10.22 -6.23
C LYS A 98 1.87 9.98 -7.26
N VAL A 99 0.69 10.54 -6.99
CA VAL A 99 -0.55 10.22 -7.69
C VAL A 99 -1.32 11.49 -8.04
N LYS A 100 -2.03 11.47 -9.15
CA LYS A 100 -3.03 12.45 -9.53
C LYS A 100 -4.34 11.73 -9.85
N ILE A 101 -5.42 12.24 -9.29
CA ILE A 101 -6.76 11.68 -9.44
C ILE A 101 -7.60 12.69 -10.20
N THR A 102 -8.24 12.25 -11.28
CA THR A 102 -9.21 13.06 -12.04
C THR A 102 -10.50 12.28 -12.11
N HIS A 103 -11.61 12.91 -11.76
CA HIS A 103 -12.94 12.33 -11.93
C HIS A 103 -13.66 13.00 -13.11
N GLY A 104 -14.53 12.22 -13.75
CA GLY A 104 -15.45 12.70 -14.76
C GLY A 104 -16.67 13.40 -14.17
N ASP A 105 -17.71 13.51 -14.99
CA ASP A 105 -18.96 14.21 -14.69
C ASP A 105 -20.00 13.36 -13.94
N ARG A 106 -19.74 12.06 -13.77
CA ARG A 106 -20.66 11.10 -13.16
C ARG A 106 -20.02 10.42 -11.95
N LEU A 107 -19.98 9.08 -11.92
CA LEU A 107 -19.55 8.32 -10.74
C LEU A 107 -18.05 8.01 -10.81
N PHE A 108 -17.36 8.19 -9.69
CA PHE A 108 -15.97 7.73 -9.54
C PHE A 108 -15.72 7.12 -8.15
N ALA A 109 -15.00 6.01 -8.14
CA ALA A 109 -14.54 5.27 -6.97
C ALA A 109 -13.17 4.63 -7.26
N GLY A 110 -12.14 5.45 -7.40
CA GLY A 110 -10.77 4.97 -7.51
C GLY A 110 -10.20 4.56 -6.15
N GLY A 111 -9.12 3.78 -6.11
CA GLY A 111 -8.55 3.43 -4.81
C GLY A 111 -7.14 2.84 -4.81
N LEU A 112 -6.57 2.83 -3.59
CA LEU A 112 -5.38 2.10 -3.17
C LEU A 112 -5.77 1.19 -2.00
N ALA A 113 -5.59 -0.11 -2.16
CA ALA A 113 -5.93 -1.08 -1.12
C ALA A 113 -4.76 -2.00 -0.76
N ILE A 114 -4.80 -2.47 0.48
CA ILE A 114 -3.92 -3.52 1.00
C ILE A 114 -4.76 -4.76 1.26
N TYR A 115 -4.32 -5.90 0.76
CA TYR A 115 -4.90 -7.21 1.02
C TYR A 115 -3.87 -8.13 1.67
N GLN A 116 -4.31 -9.04 2.53
CA GLN A 116 -3.56 -10.23 2.87
C GLN A 116 -3.96 -11.41 1.98
N THR A 117 -2.99 -12.26 1.64
CA THR A 117 -3.23 -13.47 0.85
C THR A 117 -2.32 -14.62 1.29
N ASN A 118 -2.79 -15.86 1.18
CA ASN A 118 -1.96 -17.05 1.17
C ASN A 118 -1.58 -17.50 -0.25
N SER A 119 -2.21 -16.92 -1.28
CA SER A 119 -1.86 -17.21 -2.66
C SER A 119 -0.52 -16.58 -3.01
N ILE A 120 0.41 -17.40 -3.51
CA ILE A 120 1.67 -16.94 -4.09
C ILE A 120 1.51 -16.59 -5.57
N GLU A 121 0.37 -16.92 -6.17
CA GLU A 121 0.09 -16.67 -7.57
C GLU A 121 -0.27 -15.19 -7.79
N LEU A 122 0.31 -14.63 -8.85
CA LEU A 122 0.04 -13.25 -9.24
C LEU A 122 -1.39 -13.08 -9.77
N VAL A 123 -2.00 -14.11 -10.36
CA VAL A 123 -3.33 -14.02 -10.97
C VAL A 123 -4.44 -14.42 -9.98
N PRO A 124 -5.41 -13.54 -9.69
CA PRO A 124 -6.60 -13.87 -8.93
C PRO A 124 -7.42 -14.99 -9.60
N GLU A 125 -7.90 -15.94 -8.82
CA GLU A 125 -8.93 -16.88 -9.27
C GLU A 125 -10.31 -16.26 -9.04
N ARG A 126 -11.27 -16.58 -9.91
CA ARG A 126 -12.65 -16.15 -9.72
C ARG A 126 -13.20 -16.83 -8.47
N ALA A 127 -13.47 -16.06 -7.42
CA ALA A 127 -14.05 -16.57 -6.19
C ALA A 127 -15.58 -16.42 -6.18
N ASP A 128 -16.27 -17.32 -5.47
CA ASP A 128 -17.69 -17.15 -5.17
C ASP A 128 -17.85 -16.00 -4.17
N GLY A 129 -18.48 -14.89 -4.59
CA GLY A 129 -18.74 -13.75 -3.72
C GLY A 129 -18.45 -12.39 -4.36
N SER A 130 -18.15 -11.40 -3.52
CA SER A 130 -17.79 -10.05 -3.92
C SER A 130 -16.40 -10.01 -4.56
N TRP A 131 -16.23 -9.17 -5.58
CA TRP A 131 -15.01 -9.09 -6.40
C TRP A 131 -13.69 -8.91 -5.61
N PHE A 132 -13.76 -8.34 -4.41
CA PHE A 132 -12.59 -8.11 -3.56
C PHE A 132 -12.01 -9.40 -2.97
N THR A 133 -12.80 -10.47 -2.82
CA THR A 133 -12.34 -11.73 -2.21
C THR A 133 -11.36 -12.47 -3.12
N SER A 134 -11.43 -12.24 -4.45
CA SER A 134 -10.49 -12.81 -5.41
C SER A 134 -9.06 -12.26 -5.21
N MET A 135 -8.90 -11.09 -4.57
CA MET A 135 -7.60 -10.46 -4.31
C MET A 135 -6.96 -10.87 -2.99
N GLY A 136 -7.72 -11.54 -2.12
CA GLY A 136 -7.37 -11.81 -0.73
C GLY A 136 -8.32 -11.12 0.25
N ASP A 137 -7.95 -11.09 1.53
CA ASP A 137 -8.73 -10.42 2.57
C ASP A 137 -8.28 -8.97 2.74
N GLY A 138 -9.21 -8.02 2.63
CA GLY A 138 -8.90 -6.60 2.71
C GLY A 138 -8.42 -6.20 4.12
N ILE A 139 -7.32 -5.45 4.19
CA ILE A 139 -6.79 -4.87 5.43
C ILE A 139 -7.20 -3.40 5.54
N ALA A 140 -7.06 -2.67 4.43
CA ALA A 140 -7.35 -1.24 4.34
C ALA A 140 -7.64 -0.83 2.90
N LEU A 141 -8.45 0.22 2.75
CA LEU A 141 -8.74 0.87 1.48
C LEU A 141 -8.70 2.40 1.65
N VAL A 142 -7.92 3.05 0.80
CA VAL A 142 -8.03 4.49 0.52
C VAL A 142 -8.84 4.62 -0.76
N GLU A 143 -10.05 5.19 -0.68
CA GLU A 143 -10.96 5.32 -1.81
C GLU A 143 -11.20 6.80 -2.13
N TYR A 144 -10.95 7.18 -3.39
CA TYR A 144 -11.25 8.50 -3.93
C TYR A 144 -12.65 8.47 -4.53
N SER A 145 -13.56 9.22 -3.94
CA SER A 145 -14.97 9.07 -4.26
C SER A 145 -15.59 10.37 -4.72
N TYR A 146 -16.16 10.34 -5.91
CA TYR A 146 -17.00 11.41 -6.45
C TYR A 146 -18.36 10.84 -6.86
N ASP A 147 -19.42 11.54 -6.47
CA ASP A 147 -20.82 11.27 -6.82
C ASP A 147 -21.26 9.79 -6.80
N LEU A 148 -21.05 9.10 -5.67
CA LEU A 148 -21.56 7.74 -5.50
C LEU A 148 -23.09 7.70 -5.51
N SER A 149 -23.63 6.64 -6.13
CA SER A 149 -25.05 6.30 -6.08
C SER A 149 -25.55 6.31 -4.63
N PRO A 150 -26.74 6.90 -4.35
CA PRO A 150 -27.33 6.92 -3.01
C PRO A 150 -27.66 5.52 -2.45
N LEU A 151 -27.55 4.46 -3.27
CA LEU A 151 -27.69 3.07 -2.84
C LEU A 151 -26.42 2.51 -2.17
N GLN A 152 -25.28 3.19 -2.26
CA GLN A 152 -24.04 2.82 -1.58
C GLN A 152 -24.13 3.16 -0.08
N LYS A 153 -23.81 2.19 0.78
CA LYS A 153 -23.75 2.37 2.24
C LYS A 153 -22.44 3.00 2.74
N ARG A 154 -21.55 3.42 1.84
CA ARG A 154 -20.23 3.96 2.19
C ARG A 154 -20.36 5.39 2.75
N PRO A 155 -19.57 5.75 3.77
CA PRO A 155 -19.73 7.02 4.48
C PRO A 155 -19.26 8.23 3.65
N GLY A 156 -20.02 9.31 3.67
CA GLY A 156 -19.65 10.57 3.00
C GLY A 156 -19.82 10.53 1.48
N LYS A 157 -19.87 11.72 0.87
CA LYS A 157 -19.97 11.95 -0.57
C LYS A 157 -18.91 12.97 -0.96
N ASP A 158 -18.29 12.80 -2.12
CA ASP A 158 -17.24 13.69 -2.62
C ASP A 158 -16.07 13.85 -1.62
N VAL A 159 -15.37 12.75 -1.39
CA VAL A 159 -14.47 12.59 -0.25
C VAL A 159 -13.41 11.53 -0.52
N VAL A 160 -12.26 11.63 0.13
CA VAL A 160 -11.34 10.50 0.26
C VAL A 160 -11.69 9.71 1.52
N ARG A 161 -12.02 8.44 1.38
CA ARG A 161 -12.30 7.54 2.49
C ARG A 161 -11.05 6.76 2.83
N PHE A 162 -10.63 6.80 4.08
CA PHE A 162 -9.69 5.81 4.61
C PHE A 162 -10.48 4.82 5.45
N LEU A 163 -10.56 3.57 4.97
CA LEU A 163 -11.41 2.52 5.52
C LEU A 163 -10.52 1.38 6.03
N ALA A 164 -10.75 0.92 7.27
CA ALA A 164 -10.25 -0.36 7.74
C ALA A 164 -11.14 -1.51 7.21
N ALA A 165 -10.71 -2.76 7.37
CA ALA A 165 -11.45 -3.95 6.95
C ALA A 165 -12.89 -4.03 7.50
N ASP A 166 -13.12 -3.50 8.69
CA ASP A 166 -14.36 -3.58 9.49
C ASP A 166 -15.15 -2.27 9.55
N TRP A 167 -14.89 -1.36 8.61
CA TRP A 167 -15.47 -0.02 8.60
C TRP A 167 -17.00 -0.01 8.67
N ASP A 168 -17.66 -1.01 8.07
CA ASP A 168 -19.11 -1.11 7.93
C ASP A 168 -19.81 -1.58 9.21
N TYR A 169 -19.10 -2.30 10.07
CA TYR A 169 -19.63 -2.79 11.35
C TYR A 169 -19.18 -1.94 12.55
N ASN A 170 -18.01 -1.31 12.48
CA ASN A 170 -17.37 -0.64 13.62
C ASN A 170 -17.14 0.87 13.43
N GLU A 171 -17.66 1.46 12.36
CA GLU A 171 -17.41 2.86 11.98
C GLU A 171 -15.90 3.21 11.93
N ASN A 172 -15.08 2.22 11.58
CA ASN A 172 -13.62 2.30 11.58
C ASN A 172 -13.11 2.95 10.29
N PHE A 173 -13.33 4.25 10.17
CA PHE A 173 -12.94 5.04 9.01
C PHE A 173 -12.54 6.48 9.34
N LYS A 174 -11.87 7.14 8.38
CA LYS A 174 -11.71 8.60 8.33
C LYS A 174 -12.22 9.13 7.00
N LEU A 175 -12.87 10.27 7.07
CA LEU A 175 -13.27 11.08 5.92
C LEU A 175 -12.27 12.22 5.78
N ILE A 176 -11.67 12.32 4.60
CA ILE A 176 -10.57 13.23 4.30
C ILE A 176 -11.03 14.14 3.15
N PRO A 177 -10.76 15.46 3.20
CA PRO A 177 -11.07 16.34 2.09
C PRO A 177 -10.56 15.80 0.76
N PRO A 178 -11.37 15.85 -0.31
CA PRO A 178 -10.93 15.39 -1.62
C PRO A 178 -9.79 16.24 -2.15
N PHE A 179 -8.93 15.63 -2.95
CA PHE A 179 -7.89 16.27 -3.75
C PHE A 179 -8.02 15.70 -5.16
N TYR A 180 -8.32 16.57 -6.12
CA TYR A 180 -8.50 16.19 -7.51
C TYR A 180 -7.69 17.14 -8.39
N ASP A 181 -7.27 16.63 -9.54
CA ASP A 181 -6.55 17.34 -10.59
C ASP A 181 -5.19 17.92 -10.18
N GLU A 182 -4.68 17.55 -9.01
CA GLU A 182 -3.34 17.88 -8.52
C GLU A 182 -2.52 16.64 -8.21
N TRP A 183 -1.20 16.78 -8.33
CA TRP A 183 -0.25 15.75 -7.92
C TRP A 183 -0.04 15.82 -6.41
N VAL A 184 -0.25 14.69 -5.73
CA VAL A 184 0.00 14.55 -4.29
C VAL A 184 0.94 13.39 -4.01
N GLU A 185 1.68 13.50 -2.91
CA GLU A 185 2.37 12.33 -2.34
C GLU A 185 1.51 11.72 -1.25
N GLU A 186 1.24 10.42 -1.38
CA GLU A 186 0.55 9.64 -0.36
C GLU A 186 1.34 8.40 0.03
N SER A 187 1.08 7.89 1.23
CA SER A 187 1.57 6.60 1.67
C SER A 187 0.52 5.85 2.46
N LEU A 188 0.45 4.54 2.25
CA LEU A 188 -0.36 3.64 3.05
C LEU A 188 0.55 2.57 3.66
N SER A 189 0.49 2.43 4.98
CA SER A 189 1.33 1.51 5.73
C SER A 189 0.54 0.66 6.70
N TYR A 190 1.07 -0.54 6.97
CA TYR A 190 0.54 -1.46 7.96
C TYR A 190 1.66 -1.95 8.88
N ASP A 191 1.45 -1.80 10.19
CA ASP A 191 2.35 -2.28 11.23
C ASP A 191 1.82 -3.59 11.84
N THR A 192 2.46 -4.70 11.47
CA THR A 192 2.03 -6.06 11.91
C THR A 192 2.16 -6.29 13.42
N ARG A 193 2.80 -5.38 14.17
CA ARG A 193 2.98 -5.50 15.62
C ARG A 193 1.78 -4.97 16.40
N SER A 194 1.19 -3.89 15.88
CA SER A 194 0.08 -3.18 16.51
C SER A 194 -1.22 -3.29 15.74
N ASN A 195 -1.19 -3.90 14.54
CA ASN A 195 -2.25 -3.92 13.56
C ASN A 195 -2.71 -2.52 13.13
N GLN A 196 -1.85 -1.51 13.31
CA GLN A 196 -2.17 -0.14 12.95
C GLN A 196 -1.97 0.06 11.45
N ILE A 197 -3.00 0.61 10.80
CA ILE A 197 -2.91 1.14 9.44
C ILE A 197 -2.73 2.65 9.50
N THR A 198 -1.75 3.16 8.77
CA THR A 198 -1.48 4.60 8.70
C THR A 198 -1.54 5.03 7.25
N TYR A 199 -2.44 5.96 6.97
CA TYR A 199 -2.52 6.68 5.71
C TYR A 199 -1.96 8.09 5.91
N LYS A 200 -1.02 8.48 5.07
CA LYS A 200 -0.45 9.83 5.06
C LYS A 200 -0.66 10.43 3.68
N ILE A 201 -1.12 11.66 3.64
CA ILE A 201 -1.16 12.45 2.43
C ILE A 201 -0.57 13.82 2.70
N ASN A 202 0.39 14.22 1.86
CA ASN A 202 1.21 15.40 2.08
C ASN A 202 1.84 15.37 3.50
N ASN A 203 1.47 16.34 4.37
CA ASN A 203 1.97 16.43 5.74
C ASN A 203 0.98 15.95 6.81
N THR A 204 -0.17 15.39 6.41
CA THR A 204 -1.22 14.98 7.34
C THR A 204 -1.27 13.46 7.45
N GLU A 205 -1.36 12.97 8.69
CA GLU A 205 -1.37 11.55 9.02
C GLU A 205 -2.72 11.14 9.64
N TYR A 206 -3.25 10.01 9.16
CA TYR A 206 -4.49 9.40 9.61
C TYR A 206 -4.22 7.95 10.02
N LYS A 207 -4.80 7.54 11.15
CA LYS A 207 -4.60 6.20 11.72
C LYS A 207 -5.92 5.50 11.98
N LEU A 208 -5.95 4.21 11.70
CA LEU A 208 -6.98 3.27 12.09
C LEU A 208 -6.30 1.99 12.57
N ASN A 209 -7.05 1.07 13.15
CA ASN A 209 -6.56 -0.28 13.47
C ASN A 209 -7.27 -1.26 12.55
N SER A 210 -6.56 -2.23 12.01
CA SER A 210 -7.13 -3.35 11.28
C SER A 210 -7.15 -4.60 12.17
N TYR A 211 -7.74 -5.69 11.68
CA TYR A 211 -7.62 -6.98 12.35
C TYR A 211 -6.16 -7.48 12.33
N PRO A 212 -5.78 -8.36 13.27
CA PRO A 212 -4.56 -9.12 13.13
C PRO A 212 -4.59 -9.91 11.83
N ILE A 213 -3.53 -9.80 11.03
CA ILE A 213 -3.32 -10.67 9.88
C ILE A 213 -3.06 -12.11 10.34
N ASP A 214 -3.52 -13.05 9.54
CA ASP A 214 -3.32 -14.49 9.72
C ASP A 214 -2.67 -15.14 8.49
N GLN A 215 -2.30 -14.34 7.50
CA GLN A 215 -1.67 -14.76 6.26
C GLN A 215 -0.30 -14.09 6.10
N ASN A 216 0.62 -14.77 5.41
CA ASN A 216 2.03 -14.38 5.38
C ASN A 216 2.40 -13.46 4.21
N ASN A 217 1.44 -13.08 3.35
CA ASN A 217 1.72 -12.20 2.23
C ASN A 217 0.73 -11.05 2.16
N ILE A 218 1.24 -9.91 1.67
CA ILE A 218 0.46 -8.71 1.39
C ILE A 218 0.48 -8.41 -0.10
N ARG A 219 -0.61 -7.84 -0.60
CA ARG A 219 -0.71 -7.28 -1.94
C ARG A 219 -1.22 -5.86 -1.90
N PHE A 220 -0.76 -5.05 -2.84
CA PHE A 220 -1.29 -3.72 -3.10
C PHE A 220 -2.10 -3.73 -4.38
N LEU A 221 -3.28 -3.12 -4.32
CA LEU A 221 -4.16 -2.91 -5.45
C LEU A 221 -4.31 -1.42 -5.70
N MET A 222 -4.21 -1.00 -6.96
CA MET A 222 -4.59 0.31 -7.45
C MET A 222 -5.65 0.13 -8.52
N HIS A 223 -6.73 0.91 -8.49
CA HIS A 223 -7.77 0.80 -9.51
C HIS A 223 -8.45 2.13 -9.80
N ALA A 224 -8.85 2.30 -11.06
CA ALA A 224 -9.79 3.34 -11.47
C ALA A 224 -11.15 2.68 -11.72
N TYR A 225 -12.16 3.02 -10.92
CA TYR A 225 -13.54 2.61 -11.17
C TYR A 225 -14.40 3.85 -11.33
N GLY A 226 -15.23 3.86 -12.36
CA GLY A 226 -16.14 4.95 -12.61
C GLY A 226 -17.16 4.64 -13.69
N GLU A 227 -18.09 5.57 -13.86
CA GLU A 227 -19.01 5.65 -14.98
C GLU A 227 -18.84 7.00 -15.67
N GLY A 228 -19.02 7.03 -16.99
CA GLY A 228 -18.76 8.24 -17.78
C GLY A 228 -17.28 8.44 -18.12
N ALA A 229 -17.01 9.44 -18.94
CA ALA A 229 -15.69 9.76 -19.44
C ALA A 229 -14.96 10.76 -18.53
N GLY A 230 -13.63 10.76 -18.59
CA GLY A 230 -12.77 11.68 -17.84
C GLY A 230 -12.30 11.13 -16.48
N ASN A 231 -12.57 9.86 -16.18
CA ASN A 231 -12.15 9.24 -14.92
C ASN A 231 -10.76 8.62 -15.08
N SER A 232 -9.78 9.07 -14.30
CA SER A 232 -8.44 8.50 -14.33
C SER A 232 -7.66 8.57 -13.01
N ILE A 233 -6.77 7.60 -12.83
CA ILE A 233 -5.68 7.65 -11.86
C ILE A 233 -4.37 7.63 -12.65
N GLU A 234 -3.54 8.63 -12.38
CA GLU A 234 -2.18 8.77 -12.92
C GLU A 234 -1.18 8.58 -11.78
N VAL A 235 -0.17 7.72 -11.96
CA VAL A 235 0.86 7.42 -10.96
C VAL A 235 2.23 7.68 -11.58
N ASP A 236 2.99 8.59 -10.96
CA ASP A 236 4.33 9.01 -11.39
C ASP A 236 5.37 7.98 -10.91
N TRP A 237 5.31 7.60 -9.64
CA TRP A 237 6.19 6.57 -9.10
C TRP A 237 5.55 5.84 -7.93
N VAL A 238 6.04 4.63 -7.65
CA VAL A 238 5.70 3.83 -6.47
C VAL A 238 6.98 3.35 -5.78
N GLU A 239 7.02 3.46 -4.47
CA GLU A 239 8.03 2.85 -3.60
C GLU A 239 7.32 1.95 -2.59
N ILE A 240 7.74 0.70 -2.48
CA ILE A 240 7.24 -0.25 -1.48
C ILE A 240 8.40 -0.68 -0.61
N THR A 241 8.27 -0.48 0.70
CA THR A 241 9.28 -0.90 1.69
C THR A 241 8.70 -1.86 2.70
N VAL A 242 9.49 -2.88 3.08
CA VAL A 242 9.23 -3.77 4.21
C VAL A 242 10.40 -3.63 5.17
N ILE A 243 10.11 -3.16 6.39
CA ILE A 243 11.12 -2.92 7.42
C ILE A 243 10.79 -3.74 8.64
N ASN A 244 11.70 -4.63 9.04
CA ASN A 244 11.56 -5.34 10.30
C ASN A 244 11.88 -4.42 11.49
N LYS A 245 10.89 -4.10 12.32
CA LYS A 245 11.08 -3.21 13.48
C LYS A 245 11.26 -3.96 14.81
N LYS A 246 11.42 -5.29 14.83
CA LYS A 246 11.70 -6.02 16.08
C LYS A 246 13.05 -5.65 16.70
N ASN A 247 14.02 -5.21 15.90
CA ASN A 247 15.36 -4.84 16.38
C ASN A 247 15.49 -3.42 16.98
N ARG A 248 14.39 -2.68 17.18
CA ARG A 248 14.42 -1.32 17.78
C ARG A 248 13.99 -1.27 19.25
N MET A 249 13.66 -2.40 19.88
CA MET A 249 13.26 -2.48 21.29
C MET A 249 14.22 -3.33 22.14
N GLN A 250 15.52 -3.16 21.94
CA GLN A 250 16.56 -3.55 22.91
C GLN A 250 17.53 -2.39 23.11
#